data_AF-A0A518IUW6-F1
#
_entry.id   AF-A0A518IUW6-F1
#
_cell.length_a   1.000
_cell.length_b   1.000
_cell.length_c   1.000
_cell.angle_alpha   90.00
_cell.angle_beta   90.00
_cell.angle_gamma   90.00
#
_symmetry.space_group_name_H-M   'P 1'
#
loop_
_entity.id
_entity.type
_entity.pdbx_description
1 polymer ?
#
loop_
_entity_poly.entity_id
_entity_poly.type
_entity_poly.pdbx_seq_one_letter_code
_entity_poly.pdbx_strand_id
1 'polypeptide(L)'
;MSKSTRRKSNFVDPETQLSLLKRITLHWCSFIAANSVALVIWLMLFEQEPGASWGETGNLFMQRYAPFLIISAAMLPIFLRDTMRLSNRFAGPIQRLRRAMEAVAEGSHVKPISFRKGDFLQDLASDFNLVLARYQKSQSDSATRVVKSEQNETQVSAAEIESESPVSV
;
A
#
# COMPACT_ATOMS: atom_id res chain seq x y z
N MET A 1 -3.32 -25.08 27.77
CA MET A 1 -2.18 -24.38 27.12
C MET A 1 -2.63 -23.91 25.74
N SER A 2 -2.91 -22.61 25.57
CA SER A 2 -3.34 -22.03 24.28
C SER A 2 -2.12 -21.84 23.37
N LYS A 3 -2.11 -22.51 22.22
CA LYS A 3 -1.07 -22.34 21.20
C LYS A 3 -1.22 -20.96 20.56
N SER A 4 -0.32 -20.05 20.90
CA SER A 4 -0.19 -18.75 20.22
C SER A 4 0.25 -19.00 18.77
N THR A 5 -0.71 -18.91 17.84
CA THR A 5 -0.43 -18.90 16.40
C THR A 5 0.29 -17.60 16.06
N ARG A 6 1.62 -17.67 16.00
CA ARG A 6 2.52 -16.59 15.55
C ARG A 6 2.09 -16.15 14.15
N ARG A 7 1.40 -15.01 14.03
CA ARG A 7 1.09 -14.38 12.73
C ARG A 7 2.42 -14.13 12.01
N LYS A 8 2.66 -14.87 10.93
CA LYS A 8 3.76 -14.62 9.98
C LYS A 8 3.56 -13.21 9.43
N SER A 9 4.37 -12.26 9.89
CA SER A 9 4.25 -10.86 9.53
C SER A 9 4.63 -10.66 8.06
N ASN A 10 3.66 -10.22 7.26
CA ASN A 10 3.74 -9.32 6.11
C ASN A 10 5.16 -8.91 5.65
N PHE A 11 5.91 -9.83 5.06
CA PHE A 11 6.97 -9.47 4.12
C PHE A 11 6.32 -9.58 2.73
N VAL A 12 5.54 -8.55 2.42
CA VAL A 12 4.88 -8.37 1.12
C VAL A 12 5.98 -7.92 0.15
N ASP A 13 6.35 -8.82 -0.77
CA ASP A 13 7.34 -8.69 -1.84
C ASP A 13 8.73 -8.12 -1.47
N PRO A 14 9.67 -8.97 -1.00
CA PRO A 14 11.08 -8.61 -0.91
C PRO A 14 11.63 -8.11 -2.25
N GLU A 15 11.18 -8.67 -3.36
CA GLU A 15 11.79 -8.44 -4.68
C GLU A 15 11.52 -7.03 -5.22
N THR A 16 10.28 -6.52 -5.09
CA THR A 16 9.93 -5.17 -5.56
C THR A 16 10.48 -4.09 -4.63
N GLN A 17 10.46 -4.31 -3.31
CA GLN A 17 11.04 -3.38 -2.35
C GLN A 17 12.58 -3.34 -2.42
N LEU A 18 13.24 -4.46 -2.70
CA LEU A 18 14.68 -4.50 -2.91
C LEU A 18 15.08 -3.76 -4.19
N SER A 19 14.27 -3.83 -5.24
CA SER A 19 14.48 -3.05 -6.47
C SER A 19 14.43 -1.54 -6.19
N LEU A 20 13.42 -1.08 -5.43
CA LEU A 20 13.31 0.32 -5.03
C LEU A 20 14.49 0.75 -4.14
N LEU A 21 14.84 -0.07 -3.15
CA LEU A 21 15.96 0.18 -2.24
C LEU A 21 17.28 0.31 -3.00
N LYS A 22 17.55 -0.62 -3.92
CA LYS A 22 18.75 -0.59 -4.78
C LYS A 22 18.79 0.68 -5.62
N ARG A 23 17.65 1.08 -6.19
CA ARG A 23 17.55 2.32 -6.99
C ARG A 23 17.89 3.55 -6.15
N ILE A 24 17.30 3.69 -4.95
CA ILE A 24 17.55 4.82 -4.06
C ILE A 24 19.02 4.85 -3.64
N THR A 25 19.58 3.71 -3.22
CA THR A 25 20.99 3.60 -2.84
C THR A 25 21.92 3.97 -4.01
N LEU A 26 21.62 3.52 -5.24
CA LEU A 26 22.40 3.90 -6.42
C LEU A 26 22.37 5.40 -6.69
N HIS A 27 21.19 6.04 -6.61
CA HIS A 27 21.09 7.49 -6.79
C HIS A 27 21.84 8.24 -5.68
N TRP A 28 21.77 7.76 -4.44
CA TRP A 28 22.50 8.32 -3.32
C TRP A 28 24.02 8.25 -3.53
N CYS A 29 24.54 7.06 -3.87
CA CYS A 29 25.97 6.89 -4.15
C CYS A 29 26.41 7.74 -5.34
N SER A 30 25.61 7.80 -6.41
CA SER A 30 25.90 8.62 -7.58
C SER A 30 25.95 10.11 -7.23
N PHE A 31 25.00 10.59 -6.42
CA PHE A 31 24.97 11.97 -5.93
C PHE A 31 26.19 12.30 -5.08
N ILE A 32 26.56 11.45 -4.12
CA ILE A 32 27.75 11.66 -3.28
C ILE A 32 29.04 11.62 -4.12
N ALA A 33 29.14 10.71 -5.08
CA ALA A 33 30.28 10.61 -5.98
C ALA A 33 30.42 11.86 -6.84
N ALA A 34 29.32 12.32 -7.47
CA ALA A 34 29.30 13.54 -8.27
C ALA A 34 29.67 14.78 -7.44
N ASN A 35 29.13 14.92 -6.23
CA ASN A 35 29.50 16.00 -5.32
C ASN A 35 30.97 15.93 -4.90
N SER A 36 31.49 14.73 -4.60
CA SER A 36 32.90 14.56 -4.24
C SER A 36 33.83 14.96 -5.37
N VAL A 37 33.52 14.57 -6.62
CA VAL A 37 34.28 14.98 -7.80
C VAL A 37 34.23 16.50 -7.99
N ALA A 38 33.06 17.11 -7.85
CA ALA A 38 32.93 18.57 -7.94
C ALA A 38 33.75 19.30 -6.87
N LEU A 39 33.76 18.80 -5.63
CA LEU A 39 34.58 19.35 -4.54
C LEU A 39 36.07 19.16 -4.78
N VAL A 40 36.50 18.02 -5.32
CA VAL A 40 37.91 17.79 -5.68
C VAL A 40 38.35 18.74 -6.79
N ILE A 41 37.53 18.93 -7.83
CA ILE A 41 37.79 19.90 -8.90
C ILE A 41 37.88 21.32 -8.32
N TRP A 42 36.99 21.67 -7.40
CA TRP A 42 37.02 22.95 -6.71
C TRP A 42 38.34 23.17 -5.94
N LEU A 43 38.75 22.19 -5.13
CA LEU A 43 40.03 22.25 -4.40
C LEU A 43 41.21 22.43 -5.36
N MET A 44 41.21 21.69 -6.48
CA MET A 44 42.28 21.73 -7.46
C MET A 44 42.37 23.07 -8.21
N LEU A 45 41.23 23.71 -8.51
CA LEU A 45 41.19 24.97 -9.25
C LEU A 45 41.45 26.21 -8.38
N PHE A 46 41.00 26.20 -7.13
CA PHE A 46 40.92 27.42 -6.32
C PHE A 46 41.73 27.40 -5.02
N GLU A 47 42.05 26.22 -4.46
CA GLU A 47 42.74 26.13 -3.17
C GLU A 47 44.17 25.60 -3.28
N GLN A 48 44.49 24.80 -4.30
CA GLN A 48 45.82 24.22 -4.49
C GLN A 48 46.72 25.14 -5.32
N GLU A 49 48.01 25.18 -4.96
CA GLU A 49 49.05 25.81 -5.77
C GLU A 49 49.18 25.09 -7.13
N PRO A 50 49.49 25.82 -8.22
CA PRO A 50 49.69 25.21 -9.53
C PRO A 50 50.77 24.13 -9.49
N GLY A 51 50.39 22.86 -9.73
CA GLY A 51 51.30 21.72 -9.75
C GLY A 51 51.20 20.75 -8.56
N ALA A 52 50.26 20.94 -7.64
CA ALA A 52 50.00 19.98 -6.57
C ALA A 52 49.62 18.58 -7.09
N SER A 53 50.04 17.55 -6.36
CA SER A 53 49.80 16.15 -6.72
C SER A 53 48.37 15.71 -6.38
N TRP A 54 47.80 14.82 -7.19
CA TRP A 54 46.48 14.20 -6.93
C TRP A 54 46.38 13.57 -5.53
N GLY A 55 47.49 13.03 -5.01
CA GLY A 55 47.52 12.45 -3.66
C GLY A 55 47.36 13.48 -2.54
N GLU A 56 47.94 14.67 -2.72
CA GLU A 56 47.86 15.78 -1.76
C GLU A 56 46.46 16.37 -1.74
N THR A 57 45.87 16.58 -2.92
CA THR A 57 44.47 17.00 -3.07
C THR A 57 43.51 15.98 -2.44
N GLY A 58 43.76 14.69 -2.61
CA GLY A 58 42.96 13.62 -2.00
C GLY A 58 43.04 13.60 -0.47
N ASN A 59 44.23 13.78 0.10
CA ASN A 59 44.41 13.87 1.55
C ASN A 59 43.72 15.12 2.13
N LEU A 60 43.86 16.27 1.47
CA LEU A 60 43.19 17.52 1.86
C LEU A 60 41.67 17.38 1.80
N PHE A 61 41.15 16.77 0.73
CA PHE A 61 39.74 16.47 0.59
C PHE A 61 39.25 15.59 1.75
N MET A 62 39.97 14.52 2.08
CA MET A 62 39.57 13.62 3.16
C MET A 62 39.58 14.33 4.52
N GLN A 63 40.62 15.11 4.83
CA GLN A 63 40.69 15.85 6.09
C GLN A 63 39.54 16.86 6.25
N ARG A 64 39.15 17.53 5.17
CA ARG A 64 38.16 18.62 5.22
C ARG A 64 36.72 18.13 5.10
N TYR A 65 36.48 17.10 4.29
CA TYR A 65 35.14 16.62 3.95
C TYR A 65 34.79 15.25 4.52
N ALA A 66 35.71 14.53 5.20
CA ALA A 66 35.36 13.29 5.88
C ALA A 66 34.19 13.42 6.86
N PRO A 67 34.07 14.47 7.70
CA PRO A 67 32.90 14.63 8.57
C PRO A 67 31.59 14.68 7.78
N PHE A 68 31.57 15.39 6.65
CA PHE A 68 30.42 15.47 5.76
C PHE A 68 30.07 14.12 5.12
N LEU A 69 31.08 13.37 4.63
CA LEU A 69 30.87 12.05 4.04
C LEU A 69 30.37 11.03 5.07
N ILE A 70 30.89 11.06 6.30
CA ILE A 70 30.47 10.20 7.40
C ILE A 70 29.00 10.48 7.76
N ILE A 71 28.63 11.76 7.93
CA ILE A 71 27.25 12.15 8.22
C ILE A 71 26.31 11.74 7.08
N SER A 72 26.72 11.95 5.82
CA SER A 72 25.95 11.54 4.64
C SER A 72 25.75 10.03 4.59
N ALA A 73 26.79 9.25 4.87
CA ALA A 73 26.69 7.79 4.95
C ALA A 73 25.78 7.33 6.11
N ALA A 74 25.84 8.00 7.26
CA ALA A 74 24.98 7.72 8.41
C ALA A 74 23.51 8.10 8.17
N MET A 75 23.24 9.09 7.32
CA MET A 75 21.89 9.47 6.91
C MET A 75 21.23 8.44 6.00
N LEU A 76 22.00 7.75 5.16
CA LEU A 76 21.48 6.75 4.21
C LEU A 76 20.57 5.70 4.88
N PRO A 77 20.97 4.95 5.93
CA PRO A 77 20.09 3.96 6.55
C PRO A 77 18.83 4.56 7.17
N ILE A 78 18.91 5.79 7.70
CA ILE A 78 17.76 6.50 8.25
C ILE A 78 16.76 6.84 7.14
N PHE A 79 17.27 7.42 6.04
CA PHE A 79 16.48 7.79 4.87
C PHE A 79 15.82 6.57 4.21
N LEU A 80 16.58 5.48 4.03
CA LEU A 80 16.06 4.23 3.48
C LEU A 80 14.96 3.65 4.38
N ARG A 81 15.16 3.63 5.71
CA ARG A 81 14.16 3.15 6.67
C ARG A 81 12.88 3.96 6.60
N ASP A 82 12.99 5.28 6.52
CA ASP A 82 11.81 6.15 6.48
C ASP A 82 11.04 6.01 5.16
N THR A 83 11.75 6.01 4.03
CA THR A 83 11.16 5.80 2.71
C THR A 83 10.45 4.45 2.62
N MET A 84 11.08 3.39 3.14
CA MET A 84 10.48 2.04 3.19
C MET A 84 9.25 2.00 4.09
N ARG A 85 9.26 2.69 5.23
CA ARG A 85 8.08 2.78 6.12
C ARG A 85 6.94 3.52 5.45
N LEU A 86 7.25 4.61 4.74
CA LEU A 86 6.26 5.38 3.98
C LEU A 86 5.63 4.51 2.90
N SER A 87 6.45 3.84 2.08
CA SER A 87 5.98 2.91 1.05
C SER A 87 5.08 1.80 1.61
N ASN A 88 5.47 1.20 2.74
CA ASN A 88 4.68 0.17 3.41
C ASN A 88 3.32 0.68 3.92
N ARG A 89 3.23 1.94 4.34
CA ARG A 89 1.96 2.59 4.72
C ARG A 89 1.00 2.77 3.54
N PHE A 90 1.48 2.69 2.29
CA PHE A 90 0.63 2.67 1.09
C PHE A 90 0.34 1.25 0.61
N ALA A 91 1.37 0.40 0.50
CA ALA A 91 1.25 -0.93 -0.10
C ALA A 91 0.31 -1.86 0.68
N GLY A 92 0.39 -1.85 2.02
CA GLY A 92 -0.44 -2.71 2.86
C GLY A 92 -1.95 -2.44 2.71
N PRO A 93 -2.40 -1.18 2.87
CA PRO A 93 -3.80 -0.82 2.62
C PRO A 93 -4.30 -1.13 1.21
N ILE A 94 -3.50 -0.86 0.17
CA ILE A 94 -3.87 -1.15 -1.23
C ILE A 94 -4.10 -2.65 -1.45
N GLN A 95 -3.23 -3.52 -0.94
CA GLN A 95 -3.41 -4.96 -1.09
C GLN A 95 -4.67 -5.47 -0.38
N ARG A 96 -5.00 -4.90 0.79
CA ARG A 96 -6.23 -5.21 1.52
C ARG A 96 -7.47 -4.76 0.77
N LEU A 97 -7.42 -3.56 0.15
CA LEU A 97 -8.50 -3.06 -0.69
C LEU A 97 -8.72 -3.94 -1.92
N ARG A 98 -7.63 -4.32 -2.62
CA ARG A 98 -7.71 -5.20 -3.79
C ARG A 98 -8.42 -6.52 -3.46
N ARG A 99 -8.04 -7.18 -2.36
CA ARG A 99 -8.69 -8.42 -1.93
C ARG A 99 -10.17 -8.23 -1.58
N ALA A 100 -10.52 -7.09 -0.98
CA ALA A 100 -11.90 -6.77 -0.68
C ALA A 100 -12.72 -6.57 -1.97
N MET A 101 -12.15 -5.89 -2.97
CA MET A 101 -12.78 -5.72 -4.29
C MET A 101 -12.97 -7.06 -5.01
N GLU A 102 -11.95 -7.93 -5.01
CA GLU A 102 -12.04 -9.28 -5.58
C GLU A 102 -13.16 -10.10 -4.91
N ALA A 103 -13.25 -10.10 -3.58
CA ALA A 103 -14.31 -10.80 -2.86
C ALA A 103 -15.71 -10.23 -3.12
N VAL A 104 -15.85 -8.91 -3.30
CA VAL A 104 -17.13 -8.30 -3.72
C VAL A 104 -17.50 -8.72 -5.13
N ALA A 105 -16.54 -8.78 -6.06
CA ALA A 105 -16.77 -9.19 -7.44
C ALA A 105 -17.20 -10.66 -7.53
N GLU A 106 -16.72 -11.53 -6.64
CA GLU A 106 -17.15 -12.92 -6.51
C GLU A 106 -18.54 -13.08 -5.85
N GLY A 107 -19.20 -11.97 -5.49
CA GLY A 107 -20.52 -11.99 -4.84
C GLY A 107 -20.47 -12.37 -3.35
N SER A 108 -19.27 -12.45 -2.75
CA SER A 108 -19.13 -12.76 -1.33
C SER A 108 -19.57 -11.58 -0.46
N HIS A 109 -20.16 -11.88 0.71
CA HIS A 109 -20.49 -10.85 1.69
C HIS A 109 -19.21 -10.35 2.38
N VAL A 110 -18.70 -9.21 1.93
CA VAL A 110 -17.47 -8.60 2.46
C VAL A 110 -17.80 -7.67 3.64
N LYS A 111 -17.03 -7.76 4.72
CA LYS A 111 -17.13 -6.83 5.85
C LYS A 111 -16.45 -5.49 5.52
N PRO A 112 -16.92 -4.36 6.10
CA PRO A 112 -16.27 -3.07 5.93
C PRO A 112 -14.77 -3.12 6.27
N ILE A 113 -13.95 -2.49 5.43
CA ILE A 113 -12.50 -2.43 5.61
C ILE A 113 -12.14 -1.24 6.52
N SER A 114 -11.16 -1.44 7.40
CA SER A 114 -10.57 -0.36 8.19
C SER A 114 -9.04 -0.44 8.15
N PHE A 115 -8.41 0.71 7.96
CA PHE A 115 -6.96 0.87 7.99
C PHE A 115 -6.49 1.41 9.34
N ARG A 116 -5.20 1.27 9.63
CA ARG A 116 -4.64 1.65 10.93
C ARG A 116 -4.58 3.18 11.03
N LYS A 117 -4.68 3.72 12.25
CA LYS A 117 -4.44 5.15 12.52
C LYS A 117 -3.06 5.55 11.97
N GLY A 118 -3.04 6.52 11.06
CA GLY A 118 -1.85 6.96 10.36
C GLY A 118 -1.63 6.32 8.98
N ASP A 119 -2.49 5.44 8.47
CA ASP A 119 -2.38 5.05 7.05
C ASP A 119 -2.94 6.16 6.15
N PHE A 120 -2.34 6.41 4.98
CA PHE A 120 -2.76 7.50 4.09
C PHE A 120 -4.11 7.26 3.39
N LEU A 121 -4.59 6.02 3.37
CA LEU A 121 -5.76 5.61 2.59
C LEU A 121 -7.04 5.49 3.43
N GLN A 122 -7.09 6.13 4.59
CA GLN A 122 -8.28 6.08 5.46
C GLN A 122 -9.55 6.57 4.73
N ASP A 123 -9.44 7.65 3.98
CA ASP A 123 -10.56 8.22 3.22
C ASP A 123 -11.01 7.26 2.11
N LEU A 124 -10.06 6.63 1.41
CA LEU A 124 -10.37 5.62 0.40
C LEU A 124 -11.07 4.39 0.99
N ALA A 125 -10.72 3.98 2.22
CA ALA A 125 -11.47 2.92 2.91
C ALA A 125 -12.90 3.36 3.22
N SER A 126 -13.10 4.60 3.65
CA SER A 126 -14.42 5.15 3.93
C SER A 126 -15.28 5.19 2.67
N ASP A 127 -14.74 5.66 1.55
CA ASP A 127 -15.41 5.69 0.26
C ASP A 127 -15.77 4.29 -0.23
N PHE A 128 -14.84 3.34 -0.13
CA PHE A 128 -15.11 1.95 -0.48
C PHE A 128 -16.22 1.34 0.38
N ASN A 129 -16.21 1.59 1.69
CA ASN A 129 -17.26 1.08 2.59
C ASN A 129 -18.64 1.66 2.25
N LEU A 130 -18.71 2.92 1.81
CA LEU A 130 -19.95 3.54 1.36
C LEU A 130 -20.48 2.87 0.09
N VAL A 131 -19.62 2.58 -0.88
CA VAL A 131 -19.97 1.83 -2.09
C VAL A 131 -20.42 0.42 -1.74
N LEU A 132 -19.68 -0.26 -0.87
CA LEU A 132 -19.99 -1.62 -0.41
C LEU A 132 -21.37 -1.71 0.26
N ALA A 133 -21.70 -0.75 1.14
CA ALA A 133 -22.99 -0.69 1.80
C ALA A 133 -24.15 -0.52 0.81
N ARG A 134 -23.97 0.33 -0.22
CA ARG A 134 -24.97 0.50 -1.29
C ARG A 134 -25.15 -0.78 -2.10
N TYR A 135 -24.05 -1.40 -2.51
CA TYR A 135 -24.06 -2.65 -3.29
C TYR A 135 -24.77 -3.79 -2.53
N GLN A 136 -24.44 -3.97 -1.25
CA GLN A 136 -25.06 -5.00 -0.42
C GLN A 136 -26.55 -4.75 -0.20
N LYS A 137 -26.96 -3.49 0.01
CA LYS A 137 -28.37 -3.11 0.11
C LYS A 137 -29.15 -3.42 -1.17
N SER A 138 -28.58 -3.12 -2.34
CA SER A 138 -29.20 -3.44 -3.62
C SER A 138 -29.37 -4.95 -3.83
N GLN A 139 -28.41 -5.78 -3.36
CA GLN A 139 -28.53 -7.23 -3.41
C GLN A 139 -29.63 -7.76 -2.47
N SER A 140 -29.71 -7.25 -1.24
CA SER A 140 -30.76 -7.67 -0.29
C SER A 140 -32.16 -7.27 -0.75
N ASP A 141 -32.32 -6.08 -1.34
CA ASP A 141 -33.61 -5.61 -1.85
C ASP A 141 -34.08 -6.45 -3.06
N SER A 142 -33.14 -6.90 -3.90
CA SER A 142 -33.43 -7.79 -5.03
C SER A 142 -33.85 -9.18 -4.58
N ALA A 143 -33.13 -9.78 -3.61
CA ALA A 143 -33.51 -11.07 -3.03
C ALA A 143 -34.88 -11.02 -2.34
N THR A 144 -35.17 -9.93 -1.62
CA THR A 144 -36.46 -9.74 -0.93
C THR A 144 -37.63 -9.61 -1.91
N ARG A 145 -37.41 -9.00 -3.08
CA ARG A 145 -38.44 -8.89 -4.14
C ARG A 145 -38.79 -10.24 -4.75
N VAL A 146 -37.79 -11.07 -5.05
CA VAL A 146 -38.00 -12.42 -5.63
C VAL A 146 -38.82 -13.30 -4.70
N VAL A 147 -38.48 -13.35 -3.40
CA VAL A 147 -39.22 -14.14 -2.41
C VAL A 147 -40.66 -13.66 -2.28
N LYS A 148 -40.89 -12.33 -2.34
CA LYS A 148 -42.24 -11.76 -2.22
C LYS A 148 -43.09 -12.02 -3.49
N SER A 149 -42.49 -12.06 -4.67
CA SER A 149 -43.19 -12.45 -5.91
C SER A 149 -43.57 -13.92 -5.93
N GLU A 150 -42.68 -14.82 -5.48
CA GLU A 150 -42.97 -16.26 -5.40
C GLU A 150 -44.07 -16.57 -4.37
N GLN A 151 -44.08 -15.87 -3.24
CA GLN A 151 -45.15 -15.98 -2.25
C GLN A 151 -46.49 -15.44 -2.77
N ASN A 152 -46.48 -14.35 -3.53
CA ASN A 152 -47.69 -13.81 -4.16
C ASN A 152 -48.23 -14.76 -5.24
N GLU A 153 -47.40 -15.34 -6.10
CA GLU A 153 -47.85 -16.33 -7.09
C GLU A 153 -48.40 -17.60 -6.45
N THR A 154 -47.77 -18.07 -5.36
CA THR A 154 -48.25 -19.25 -4.63
C THR A 154 -49.58 -18.98 -3.91
N GLN A 155 -49.78 -17.78 -3.36
CA GLN A 155 -51.06 -17.39 -2.73
C GLN A 155 -52.18 -17.15 -3.75
N VAL A 156 -51.88 -16.58 -4.92
CA VAL A 156 -52.87 -16.40 -6.00
C VAL A 156 -53.31 -17.75 -6.55
N SER A 157 -52.36 -18.68 -6.77
CA SER A 157 -52.67 -20.04 -7.22
C SER A 157 -53.48 -20.84 -6.19
N ALA A 158 -53.20 -20.72 -4.90
CA ALA A 158 -53.97 -21.39 -3.85
C ALA A 158 -55.38 -20.82 -3.65
N ALA A 159 -55.55 -19.49 -3.78
CA ALA A 159 -56.85 -18.83 -3.67
C ALA A 159 -57.77 -19.11 -4.88
N GLU A 160 -57.20 -19.32 -6.07
CA GLU A 160 -57.95 -19.65 -7.28
C GLU A 160 -58.51 -21.09 -7.22
N ILE A 161 -57.74 -22.04 -6.64
CA ILE A 161 -58.18 -23.43 -6.39
C ILE A 161 -59.31 -23.50 -5.35
N GLU A 162 -59.33 -22.59 -4.36
CA GLU A 162 -60.40 -22.55 -3.34
C GLU A 162 -61.71 -21.93 -3.89
N SER A 163 -61.62 -21.09 -4.94
CA SER A 163 -62.79 -20.45 -5.57
C SER A 163 -63.53 -21.34 -6.59
N GLU A 164 -62.88 -22.40 -7.11
CA GLU A 164 -63.48 -23.38 -8.04
C GLU A 164 -64.19 -24.56 -7.33
N SER A 165 -64.49 -24.46 -6.04
CA SER A 165 -65.35 -25.44 -5.37
C SER A 165 -66.83 -24.99 -5.39
N PRO A 166 -67.66 -25.40 -6.37
CA PRO A 166 -69.09 -25.19 -6.28
C PRO A 166 -69.66 -26.16 -5.25
N VAL A 167 -70.22 -25.56 -4.21
CA VAL A 167 -71.48 -25.90 -3.53
C VAL A 167 -72.12 -27.22 -3.99
N SER A 168 -72.28 -28.10 -2.99
CA SER A 168 -73.18 -29.26 -2.91
C SER A 168 -74.45 -29.19 -3.77
N VAL A 169 -74.83 -30.32 -4.41
CA VAL A 169 -76.04 -31.14 -4.13
C VAL A 169 -75.80 -32.55 -4.68
#